data_AF-A0A4Y8KRJ3-F1
#
_entry.id   AF-A0A4Y8KRJ3-F1
#
_cell.length_a   1.000
_cell.length_b   1.000
_cell.length_c   1.000
_cell.angle_alpha   90.00
_cell.angle_beta   90.00
_cell.angle_gamma   90.00
#
_symmetry.space_group_name_H-M   'P 1'
#
loop_
_entity.id
_entity.type
_entity.pdbx_description
1 polymer ?
#
loop_
_entity_poly.entity_id
_entity_poly.type
_entity_poly.pdbx_seq_one_letter_code
_entity_poly.pdbx_strand_id
1 'polypeptide(L)'
;MGRRPATTRPDDKTAAKSTFGFGLLRDGLYPLRGGVTPDLRGVMNGVFNTFLSAHAAPAFPSAEDQARLEAGELIPGAEEAVDDRTGGEKCADILRAVFEKTARDPKTPTMGGAAPVVMVHVNARDLKNGRGVGWI
;
A
#
# COMPACT_ATOMS: atom_id res chain seq x y z
N MET A 1 23.37 35.60 32.87
CA MET A 1 23.35 35.56 31.39
C MET A 1 23.67 34.13 30.96
N GLY A 2 22.66 33.26 30.84
CA GLY A 2 22.86 31.83 30.60
C GLY A 2 23.10 31.53 29.12
N ARG A 3 24.26 30.95 28.78
CA ARG A 3 24.54 30.45 27.44
C ARG A 3 23.58 29.30 27.12
N ARG A 4 22.76 29.45 26.07
CA ARG A 4 22.04 28.32 25.46
C ARG A 4 23.08 27.31 24.95
N PRO A 5 22.92 26.00 25.19
CA PRO A 5 23.83 25.00 24.66
C PRO A 5 23.73 24.99 23.13
N ALA A 6 24.88 24.99 22.47
CA ALA A 6 24.95 24.88 21.02
C ALA A 6 24.36 23.52 20.61
N THR A 7 23.27 23.54 19.84
CA THR A 7 22.82 22.33 19.15
C THR A 7 23.85 22.04 18.07
N THR A 8 24.71 21.06 18.30
CA THR A 8 25.63 20.58 17.27
C THR A 8 24.78 19.99 16.16
N ARG A 9 24.84 20.58 14.96
CA ARG A 9 24.24 20.00 13.76
C ARG A 9 24.79 18.58 13.62
N PRO A 10 23.95 17.54 13.55
CA PRO A 10 24.45 16.18 13.38
C PRO A 10 25.31 16.14 12.13
N ASP A 11 26.54 15.64 12.28
CA ASP A 11 27.43 15.39 11.16
C ASP A 11 26.86 14.25 10.31
N ASP A 12 27.11 14.29 9.00
CA ASP A 12 26.52 13.35 8.03
C ASP A 12 26.87 11.87 8.32
N LYS A 13 27.90 11.64 9.14
CA LYS A 13 28.33 10.32 9.61
C LYS A 13 27.50 9.80 10.79
N THR A 14 26.89 10.67 11.61
CA THR A 14 26.02 10.27 12.73
C THR A 14 24.53 10.40 12.40
N ALA A 15 24.18 10.98 11.25
CA ALA A 15 22.80 11.06 10.80
C ALA A 15 22.18 9.65 10.67
N ALA A 16 20.99 9.48 11.25
CA ALA A 16 20.23 8.24 11.14
C ALA A 16 19.88 7.96 9.67
N LYS A 17 20.08 6.72 9.23
CA LYS A 17 19.83 6.30 7.85
C LYS A 17 18.69 5.29 7.80
N SER A 18 17.84 5.45 6.79
CA SER A 18 16.80 4.46 6.51
C SER A 18 17.42 3.16 6.05
N THR A 19 16.91 2.04 6.54
CA THR A 19 17.27 0.68 6.15
C THR A 19 16.01 -0.14 5.93
N PHE A 20 16.03 -1.03 4.96
CA PHE A 20 14.94 -1.96 4.67
C PHE A 20 15.51 -3.28 4.19
N GLY A 21 15.02 -4.39 4.72
CA GLY A 21 15.46 -5.72 4.32
C GLY A 21 14.48 -6.80 4.77
N PHE A 22 14.73 -8.02 4.32
CA PHE A 22 13.93 -9.19 4.62
C PHE A 22 14.74 -10.18 5.46
N GLY A 23 14.09 -10.87 6.40
CA GLY A 23 14.65 -12.07 7.01
C GLY A 23 14.43 -13.32 6.15
N LEU A 24 14.61 -14.49 6.76
CA LEU A 24 14.34 -15.77 6.10
C LEU A 24 12.84 -16.08 6.03
N LEU A 25 12.42 -16.83 5.02
CA LEU A 25 11.04 -17.30 4.86
C LEU A 25 10.66 -18.17 6.07
N ARG A 26 9.60 -17.80 6.76
CA ARG A 26 9.08 -18.54 7.90
C ARG A 26 7.58 -18.35 7.98
N ASP A 27 6.85 -19.44 8.23
CA ASP A 27 5.39 -19.45 8.36
C ASP A 27 4.70 -18.78 7.14
N GLY A 28 5.27 -18.98 5.94
CA GLY A 28 4.76 -18.42 4.68
C GLY A 28 5.06 -16.94 4.44
N LEU A 29 5.79 -16.26 5.33
CA LEU A 29 6.05 -14.83 5.26
C LEU A 29 7.55 -14.51 5.36
N TYR A 30 7.99 -13.48 4.64
CA TYR A 30 9.30 -12.87 4.85
C TYR A 30 9.17 -11.72 5.86
N PRO A 31 9.81 -11.79 7.04
CA PRO A 31 9.73 -10.71 8.01
C PRO A 31 10.51 -9.48 7.52
N LEU A 32 9.87 -8.32 7.55
CA LEU A 32 10.50 -7.04 7.23
C LEU A 32 11.36 -6.56 8.39
N ARG A 33 12.55 -6.02 8.10
CA ARG A 33 13.47 -5.43 9.07
C ARG A 33 14.01 -4.09 8.59
N GLY A 34 14.36 -3.26 9.57
CA GLY A 34 14.99 -1.97 9.34
C GLY A 34 14.29 -0.85 10.11
N GLY A 35 14.75 0.36 9.89
CA GLY A 35 14.16 1.58 10.43
C GLY A 35 14.16 2.64 9.36
N VAL A 36 13.17 3.51 9.35
CA VAL A 36 13.07 4.63 8.39
C VAL A 36 13.27 5.95 9.12
N THR A 37 13.87 6.92 8.44
CA THR A 37 13.97 8.30 8.94
C THR A 37 12.58 8.92 9.10
N PRO A 38 12.44 9.97 9.94
CA PRO A 38 11.17 10.67 10.10
C PRO A 38 10.58 11.19 8.79
N ASP A 39 11.43 11.67 7.87
CA ASP A 39 11.02 12.14 6.54
C ASP A 39 10.37 11.03 5.71
N LEU A 40 11.07 9.90 5.54
CA LEU A 40 10.53 8.75 4.81
C LEU A 40 9.27 8.19 5.48
N ARG A 41 9.23 8.19 6.83
CA ARG A 41 8.02 7.81 7.56
C ARG A 41 6.84 8.74 7.25
N GLY A 42 7.09 10.05 7.14
CA GLY A 42 6.08 11.03 6.75
C GLY A 42 5.50 10.75 5.36
N VAL A 43 6.38 10.49 4.37
CA VAL A 43 5.97 10.11 3.02
C VAL A 43 5.11 8.84 3.02
N MET A 44 5.56 7.78 3.71
CA MET A 44 4.82 6.52 3.80
C MET A 44 3.43 6.71 4.43
N ASN A 45 3.34 7.47 5.53
CA ASN A 45 2.07 7.77 6.18
C ASN A 45 1.14 8.55 5.25
N GLY A 46 1.66 9.51 4.47
CA GLY A 46 0.88 10.24 3.48
C GLY A 46 0.26 9.32 2.44
N VAL A 47 1.05 8.38 1.91
CA VAL A 47 0.55 7.35 0.98
C VAL A 47 -0.53 6.49 1.64
N PHE A 48 -0.26 5.90 2.81
CA PHE A 48 -1.24 5.06 3.49
C PHE A 48 -2.54 5.81 3.80
N ASN A 49 -2.46 7.01 4.37
CA ASN A 49 -3.64 7.82 4.67
C ASN A 49 -4.43 8.17 3.40
N THR A 50 -3.75 8.37 2.28
CA THR A 50 -4.43 8.62 1.00
C THR A 50 -5.25 7.42 0.57
N PHE A 51 -4.70 6.20 0.62
CA PHE A 51 -5.41 4.99 0.18
C PHE A 51 -6.40 4.44 1.21
N LEU A 52 -6.20 4.72 2.49
CA LEU A 52 -7.12 4.34 3.57
C LEU A 52 -8.24 5.36 3.80
N SER A 53 -8.16 6.53 3.17
CA SER A 53 -9.20 7.55 3.28
C SER A 53 -10.49 7.07 2.62
N ALA A 54 -11.63 7.26 3.31
CA ALA A 54 -12.96 7.06 2.74
C ALA A 54 -13.19 7.86 1.44
N HIS A 55 -12.44 8.95 1.25
CA HIS A 55 -12.50 9.79 0.06
C HIS A 55 -11.61 9.32 -1.12
N ALA A 56 -10.81 8.27 -0.93
CA ALA A 56 -9.85 7.80 -1.93
C ALA A 56 -10.50 7.18 -3.17
N ALA A 57 -11.76 6.74 -3.05
CA ALA A 57 -12.59 6.31 -4.16
C ALA A 57 -13.64 7.40 -4.46
N PRO A 58 -13.35 8.38 -5.33
CA PRO A 58 -14.36 9.33 -5.77
C PRO A 58 -15.38 8.60 -6.65
N ALA A 59 -16.46 8.14 -6.03
CA ALA A 59 -17.71 7.89 -6.75
C ALA A 59 -18.40 9.24 -6.91
N PHE A 60 -18.75 9.62 -8.15
CA PHE A 60 -19.64 10.75 -8.34
C PHE A 60 -20.99 10.41 -7.68
N PRO A 61 -21.49 11.24 -6.74
CA PRO A 61 -22.81 11.03 -6.17
C PRO A 61 -23.84 11.04 -7.31
N SER A 62 -24.79 10.11 -7.27
CA SER A 62 -25.94 10.20 -8.16
C SER A 62 -26.72 11.50 -7.88
N ALA A 63 -27.56 11.95 -8.81
CA ALA A 63 -28.37 13.16 -8.58
C ALA A 63 -29.28 13.04 -7.34
N GLU A 64 -29.72 11.81 -7.02
CA GLU A 64 -30.50 11.51 -5.81
C GLU A 64 -29.63 11.58 -4.55
N ASP A 65 -28.41 11.07 -4.60
CA ASP A 65 -27.46 11.14 -3.48
C ASP A 65 -27.00 12.56 -3.21
N GLN A 66 -26.82 13.36 -4.27
CA GLN A 66 -26.51 14.78 -4.17
C GLN A 66 -27.65 15.56 -3.48
N ALA A 67 -28.91 15.27 -3.83
CA ALA A 67 -30.07 15.88 -3.19
C ALA A 67 -30.20 15.49 -1.71
N ARG A 68 -29.85 14.25 -1.34
CA ARG A 68 -29.79 13.80 0.07
C ARG A 68 -28.71 14.53 0.85
N LEU A 69 -27.50 14.67 0.27
CA LEU A 69 -26.41 15.44 0.89
C LEU A 69 -26.80 16.90 1.13
N GLU A 70 -27.47 17.53 0.17
CA GLU A 70 -27.97 18.91 0.29
C GLU A 70 -29.12 19.04 1.31
N ALA A 71 -29.94 18.01 1.47
CA ALA A 71 -30.98 17.92 2.50
C ALA A 71 -30.45 17.56 3.90
N GLY A 72 -29.15 17.26 4.04
CA GLY A 72 -28.54 16.82 5.29
C GLY A 72 -28.87 15.37 5.67
N GLU A 73 -29.32 14.56 4.70
CA GLU A 73 -29.68 13.16 4.87
C GLU A 73 -28.48 12.24 4.54
N LEU A 74 -28.37 11.14 5.27
CA LEU A 74 -27.35 10.11 5.01
C LEU A 74 -27.70 9.30 3.74
N ILE A 75 -26.71 9.06 2.89
CA ILE A 75 -26.87 8.19 1.71
C ILE A 75 -26.95 6.71 2.16
N PRO A 76 -28.02 5.97 1.80
CA PRO A 76 -28.11 4.53 2.08
C PRO A 76 -26.98 3.75 1.38
N GLY A 77 -26.25 2.90 2.11
CA GLY A 77 -25.07 2.19 1.57
C GLY A 77 -23.76 2.98 1.57
N ALA A 78 -23.76 4.24 2.05
CA ALA A 78 -22.55 4.93 2.50
C ALA A 78 -22.07 4.42 3.88
N GLU A 79 -22.79 3.45 4.45
CA GLU A 79 -22.26 2.58 5.49
C GLU A 79 -21.05 1.89 4.87
N GLU A 80 -19.84 2.39 5.19
CA GLU A 80 -18.58 1.77 4.79
C GLU A 80 -18.74 0.27 4.91
N ALA A 81 -18.64 -0.46 3.79
CA ALA A 81 -18.58 -1.91 3.82
C ALA A 81 -17.51 -2.27 4.85
N VAL A 82 -17.93 -2.84 5.98
CA VAL A 82 -17.06 -3.07 7.13
C VAL A 82 -15.94 -3.98 6.65
N ASP A 83 -14.79 -3.39 6.38
CA ASP A 83 -13.63 -4.11 5.88
C ASP A 83 -12.91 -4.68 7.10
N ASP A 84 -13.22 -5.95 7.38
CA ASP A 84 -12.76 -6.75 8.52
C ASP A 84 -11.24 -6.97 8.57
N ARG A 85 -10.51 -6.60 7.50
CA ARG A 85 -9.04 -6.68 7.49
C ARG A 85 -8.43 -5.74 8.51
N THR A 86 -7.37 -6.18 9.16
CA THR A 86 -6.56 -5.36 10.06
C THR A 86 -5.87 -4.22 9.30
N GLY A 87 -5.52 -3.14 10.00
CA GLY A 87 -4.76 -2.04 9.40
C GLY A 87 -3.40 -2.49 8.80
N GLY A 88 -2.78 -3.52 9.37
CA GLY A 88 -1.55 -4.11 8.84
C GLY A 88 -1.76 -4.78 7.47
N GLU A 89 -2.85 -5.54 7.32
CA GLU A 89 -3.22 -6.18 6.04
C GLU A 89 -3.53 -5.13 4.97
N LYS A 90 -4.29 -4.09 5.31
CA LYS A 90 -4.59 -3.00 4.36
C LYS A 90 -3.31 -2.26 3.94
N CYS A 91 -2.41 -1.97 4.87
CA CYS A 91 -1.10 -1.38 4.55
C CYS A 91 -0.27 -2.30 3.62
N ALA A 92 -0.30 -3.62 3.83
CA ALA A 92 0.40 -4.57 2.97
C ALA A 92 -0.16 -4.58 1.54
N ASP A 93 -1.49 -4.54 1.40
CA ASP A 93 -2.15 -4.43 0.09
C ASP A 93 -1.80 -3.10 -0.62
N ILE A 94 -1.74 -1.99 0.12
CA ILE A 94 -1.32 -0.69 -0.43
C ILE A 94 0.12 -0.75 -0.92
N LEU A 95 1.03 -1.33 -0.12
CA LEU A 95 2.42 -1.52 -0.55
C LEU A 95 2.52 -2.36 -1.82
N ARG A 96 1.76 -3.46 -1.90
CA ARG A 96 1.68 -4.28 -3.13
C ARG A 96 1.24 -3.43 -4.32
N ALA A 97 0.16 -2.67 -4.18
CA ALA A 97 -0.36 -1.82 -5.25
C ALA A 97 0.66 -0.75 -5.70
N VAL A 98 1.39 -0.14 -4.77
CA VAL A 98 2.45 0.85 -5.07
C VAL A 98 3.59 0.20 -5.84
N PHE A 99 4.06 -0.98 -5.42
CA PHE A 99 5.14 -1.68 -6.13
C PHE A 99 4.71 -2.16 -7.51
N GLU A 100 3.50 -2.71 -7.65
CA GLU A 100 2.96 -3.12 -8.95
C GLU A 100 2.80 -1.94 -9.90
N LYS A 101 2.28 -0.80 -9.40
CA LYS A 101 2.18 0.43 -10.18
C LYS A 101 3.54 0.91 -10.64
N THR A 102 4.52 0.92 -9.74
CA THR A 102 5.89 1.34 -10.05
C THR A 102 6.54 0.39 -11.05
N ALA A 103 6.36 -0.92 -10.91
CA ALA A 103 6.91 -1.91 -11.85
C ALA A 103 6.35 -1.78 -13.28
N ARG A 104 5.16 -1.21 -13.45
CA ARG A 104 4.53 -0.93 -14.74
C ARG A 104 4.84 0.48 -15.28
N ASP A 105 5.42 1.36 -14.45
CA ASP A 105 5.75 2.72 -14.87
C ASP A 105 6.90 2.68 -15.90
N PRO A 106 6.75 3.28 -17.09
CA PRO A 106 7.78 3.26 -18.13
C PRO A 106 9.10 3.91 -17.72
N LYS A 107 9.11 4.74 -16.66
CA LYS A 107 10.32 5.36 -16.12
C LYS A 107 11.05 4.48 -15.12
N THR A 108 10.47 3.37 -14.67
CA THR A 108 11.11 2.45 -13.74
C THR A 108 12.25 1.72 -14.44
N PRO A 109 13.49 1.77 -13.90
CA PRO A 109 14.62 1.04 -14.47
C PRO A 109 14.35 -0.46 -14.53
N THR A 110 14.71 -1.10 -15.65
CA THR A 110 14.57 -2.55 -15.81
C THR A 110 15.93 -3.23 -15.66
N MET A 111 15.99 -4.30 -14.87
CA MET A 111 17.13 -5.23 -14.88
C MET A 111 16.72 -6.45 -15.72
N GLY A 112 17.14 -6.50 -16.99
CA GLY A 112 17.11 -7.74 -17.78
C GLY A 112 15.84 -8.08 -18.58
N GLY A 113 15.00 -7.12 -18.95
CA GLY A 113 13.77 -7.37 -19.72
C GLY A 113 12.53 -7.55 -18.84
N ALA A 114 11.38 -7.88 -19.46
CA ALA A 114 10.04 -7.79 -18.87
C ALA A 114 9.89 -8.43 -17.47
N ALA A 115 8.92 -7.91 -16.69
CA ALA A 115 8.58 -8.36 -15.34
C ALA A 115 8.48 -9.90 -15.22
N PRO A 116 8.75 -10.49 -14.05
CA PRO A 116 8.68 -11.94 -13.84
C PRO A 116 7.32 -12.50 -14.28
N VAL A 117 7.36 -13.46 -15.21
CA VAL A 117 6.16 -14.14 -15.76
C VAL A 117 5.95 -15.44 -15.01
N VAL A 118 4.76 -15.63 -14.45
CA VAL A 118 4.31 -16.93 -13.91
C VAL A 118 3.48 -17.63 -14.98
N MET A 119 3.93 -18.80 -15.45
CA MET A 119 3.16 -19.64 -16.37
C MET A 119 2.26 -20.58 -15.57
N VAL A 120 0.95 -20.39 -15.66
CA VAL A 120 -0.04 -21.26 -15.00
C VAL A 120 -0.63 -22.20 -16.04
N HIS A 121 -0.53 -23.51 -15.80
CA HIS A 121 -1.21 -24.52 -16.62
C HIS A 121 -2.55 -24.87 -15.98
N VAL A 122 -3.63 -24.75 -16.75
CA VAL A 122 -4.99 -25.14 -16.33
C VAL A 122 -5.52 -26.25 -17.23
N ASN A 123 -6.17 -27.25 -16.64
CA ASN A 123 -6.85 -28.26 -17.43
C ASN A 123 -8.11 -27.65 -18.08
N ALA A 124 -8.28 -27.85 -19.39
CA ALA A 124 -9.40 -27.26 -20.15
C ALA A 124 -10.79 -27.70 -19.64
N ARG A 125 -10.89 -28.91 -19.04
CA ARG A 125 -12.14 -29.41 -18.44
C ARG A 125 -12.48 -28.65 -17.16
N ASP A 126 -11.47 -28.34 -16.37
CA ASP A 126 -11.60 -27.62 -15.09
C ASP A 126 -12.01 -26.15 -15.32
N LEU A 127 -11.38 -25.51 -16.31
CA LEU A 127 -11.75 -24.15 -16.74
C LEU A 127 -13.22 -24.07 -17.18
N LYS A 128 -13.71 -25.05 -17.96
CA LYS A 128 -15.10 -25.08 -18.44
C LYS A 128 -16.13 -25.33 -17.34
N ASN A 129 -15.75 -26.09 -16.31
CA ASN A 129 -16.66 -26.44 -15.22
C ASN A 129 -16.59 -25.46 -14.03
N GLY A 130 -15.77 -24.41 -14.14
CA GLY A 130 -15.55 -23.43 -13.07
C GLY A 130 -14.99 -24.04 -11.79
N ARG A 131 -14.27 -25.16 -11.90
CA ARG A 131 -13.74 -25.93 -10.76
C ARG A 131 -12.32 -26.38 -11.10
N GLY A 132 -11.36 -26.16 -10.20
CA GLY A 132 -9.98 -26.61 -10.35
C GLY A 132 -9.05 -25.90 -9.36
N VAL A 133 -7.93 -26.52 -9.01
CA VAL A 133 -6.88 -25.91 -8.17
C VAL A 133 -5.68 -25.57 -9.04
N GLY A 134 -5.26 -24.30 -9.02
CA GLY A 134 -4.00 -23.87 -9.63
C GLY A 134 -2.85 -24.14 -8.66
N TRP A 135 -1.87 -24.93 -9.10
CA TRP A 135 -0.62 -25.12 -8.37
C TRP A 135 0.40 -24.11 -8.90
N ILE A 136 1.08 -23.40 -8.00
CA ILE A 136 2.16 -22.45 -8.29
C ILE A 136 3.46 -23.05 -7.80
#